data_AF-A0A7X7SHM1-F1
#
_entry.id   AF-A0A7X7SHM1-F1
#
_cell.length_a   1.000
_cell.length_b   1.000
_cell.length_c   1.000
_cell.angle_alpha   90.00
_cell.angle_beta   90.00
_cell.angle_gamma   90.00
#
_symmetry.space_group_name_H-M   'P 1'
#
loop_
_entity.id
_entity.type
_entity.pdbx_description
1 polymer ?
#
loop_
_entity_poly.entity_id
_entity_poly.type
_entity_poly.pdbx_seq_one_letter_code
_entity_poly.pdbx_strand_id
1 'polypeptide(L)'
;MSFDPGRPGPVVTAAVYDDGRTPLALAAGLAAALLAGGLWAMLVFLTGYEIGYVAWGVGLLVGVAMSRVTSRRTQQLAYAAAALAIIGLLAGKIFIFSGSTGRVADELVENQEVLRGAVAWQMYNDGQLEPATMAAVEAVEAAGDTLSDALWADMLRQSNARLAQMSAEEKRSVALFVAGGALHEMGIVDGVRAQLSVFDLLWLLLAVGTAYRMMAPQKKPATPSREQEPALPV
;
A
#
# COMPACT_ATOMS: atom_id res chain seq x y z
N MET A 1 52.64 -8.26 51.18
CA MET A 1 51.45 -8.00 50.35
C MET A 1 51.16 -9.28 49.58
N SER A 2 50.16 -10.06 50.02
CA SER A 2 49.78 -11.32 49.36
C SER A 2 48.90 -11.01 48.15
N PHE A 3 49.33 -11.44 46.98
CA PHE A 3 48.53 -11.48 45.76
C PHE A 3 47.51 -12.62 45.91
N ASP A 4 46.22 -12.30 45.86
CA ASP A 4 45.13 -13.28 45.88
C ASP A 4 44.76 -13.64 44.42
N PRO A 5 45.18 -14.81 43.91
CA PRO A 5 44.91 -15.22 42.53
C PRO A 5 43.45 -15.62 42.29
N GLY A 6 42.58 -15.63 43.32
CA GLY A 6 41.21 -16.09 43.24
C GLY A 6 40.16 -15.01 42.93
N ARG A 7 40.55 -13.73 42.84
CA ARG A 7 39.58 -12.65 42.61
C ARG A 7 39.24 -12.55 41.12
N PRO A 8 38.01 -12.88 40.68
CA PRO A 8 37.62 -12.66 39.29
C PRO A 8 37.80 -11.17 38.97
N GLY A 9 38.57 -10.89 37.91
CA GLY A 9 38.77 -9.52 37.44
C GLY A 9 37.43 -8.85 37.16
N PRO A 10 37.35 -7.51 37.19
CA PRO A 10 36.12 -6.79 36.89
C PRO A 10 35.58 -7.28 35.55
N VAL A 11 34.36 -7.82 35.57
CA VAL A 11 33.63 -8.22 34.36
C VAL A 11 33.39 -6.92 33.60
N VAL A 12 34.22 -6.66 32.60
CA VAL A 12 33.99 -5.58 31.64
C VAL A 12 32.76 -5.99 30.84
N THR A 13 31.58 -5.65 31.35
CA THR A 13 30.35 -5.63 30.56
C THR A 13 30.63 -4.71 29.39
N ALA A 14 30.81 -5.29 28.20
CA ALA A 14 30.96 -4.53 26.97
C ALA A 14 29.79 -3.55 26.89
N ALA A 15 30.06 -2.27 27.16
CA ALA A 15 29.06 -1.23 27.09
C ALA A 15 28.48 -1.27 25.67
N VAL A 16 27.15 -1.36 25.56
CA VAL A 16 26.48 -1.20 24.28
C VAL A 16 26.81 0.21 23.81
N TYR A 17 27.79 0.34 22.91
CA TYR A 17 28.23 1.62 22.38
C TYR A 17 27.04 2.26 21.65
N ASP A 18 26.54 3.36 22.19
CA ASP A 18 25.55 4.18 21.51
C ASP A 18 26.28 5.01 20.46
N ASP A 19 26.06 4.72 19.18
CA ASP A 19 26.66 5.50 18.09
C ASP A 19 25.96 6.85 17.90
N GLY A 20 24.88 7.14 18.65
CA GLY A 20 24.11 8.38 18.57
C GLY A 20 23.32 8.53 17.27
N ARG A 21 23.24 7.49 16.42
CA ARG A 21 22.66 7.56 15.07
C ARG A 21 21.26 6.96 14.97
N THR A 22 20.69 6.50 16.09
CA THR A 22 19.34 5.92 16.12
C THR A 22 18.28 6.83 15.47
N PRO A 23 18.17 8.14 15.79
CA PRO A 23 17.17 9.00 15.16
C PRO A 23 17.39 9.15 13.64
N LEU A 24 18.66 9.26 13.22
CA LEU A 24 19.01 9.35 11.81
C LEU A 24 18.66 8.05 11.05
N ALA A 25 18.85 6.89 11.68
CA ALA A 25 18.48 5.61 11.10
C ALA A 25 16.96 5.51 10.91
N LEU A 26 16.16 5.93 11.89
CA LEU A 26 14.70 5.98 11.77
C LEU A 26 14.26 6.92 10.65
N ALA A 27 14.85 8.11 10.55
CA ALA A 27 14.57 9.06 9.47
C ALA A 27 14.93 8.49 8.09
N ALA A 28 16.09 7.84 7.96
CA ALA A 28 16.50 7.17 6.74
C ALA A 28 15.57 6.00 6.36
N GLY A 29 15.13 5.22 7.34
CA GLY A 29 14.15 4.15 7.14
C GLY A 29 12.79 4.67 6.68
N LEU A 30 12.30 5.77 7.27
CA LEU A 30 11.04 6.40 6.87
C LEU A 30 11.13 6.97 5.45
N ALA A 31 12.21 7.68 5.12
CA ALA A 31 12.44 8.19 3.78
C ALA A 31 12.49 7.04 2.75
N ALA A 32 13.22 5.95 3.06
CA ALA A 32 13.27 4.77 2.22
C ALA A 32 11.90 4.10 2.05
N ALA A 33 11.10 4.01 3.12
CA ALA A 33 9.74 3.44 3.08
C ALA A 33 8.84 4.20 2.10
N LEU A 34 8.80 5.54 2.20
CA LEU A 34 7.97 6.38 1.34
C LEU A 34 8.45 6.37 -0.12
N LEU A 35 9.76 6.44 -0.35
CA LEU A 35 10.34 6.39 -1.69
C LEU A 35 10.09 5.02 -2.36
N ALA A 36 10.27 3.93 -1.62
CA ALA A 36 10.03 2.59 -2.13
C ALA A 36 8.54 2.34 -2.40
N GLY A 37 7.64 2.81 -1.53
CA GLY A 37 6.19 2.76 -1.76
C GLY A 37 5.76 3.56 -2.99
N GLY A 38 6.31 4.77 -3.18
CA GLY A 38 6.10 5.58 -4.38
C GLY A 38 6.62 4.92 -5.66
N LEU A 39 7.83 4.36 -5.61
CA LEU A 39 8.41 3.63 -6.75
C LEU A 39 7.58 2.39 -7.11
N TRP A 40 7.07 1.67 -6.10
CA TRP A 40 6.17 0.54 -6.33
C TRP A 40 4.89 0.98 -7.02
N ALA A 41 4.22 2.03 -6.52
CA ALA A 41 3.02 2.58 -7.15
C ALA A 41 3.26 3.03 -8.60
N MET A 42 4.38 3.72 -8.85
CA MET A 42 4.80 4.09 -10.20
C MET A 42 4.96 2.87 -11.11
N LEU A 43 5.55 1.78 -10.62
CA LEU A 43 5.71 0.53 -11.35
C LEU A 43 4.34 -0.08 -11.73
N VAL A 44 3.37 -0.05 -10.81
CA VAL A 44 2.00 -0.51 -11.07
C VAL A 44 1.34 0.36 -12.15
N PHE A 45 1.49 1.68 -12.10
CA PHE A 45 0.93 2.55 -13.14
C PHE A 45 1.54 2.34 -14.52
N LEU A 46 2.85 2.09 -14.60
CA LEU A 46 3.53 1.86 -15.87
C LEU A 46 3.23 0.49 -16.48
N THR A 47 3.05 -0.54 -15.65
CA THR A 47 2.88 -1.92 -16.11
C THR A 47 1.43 -2.38 -16.13
N GLY A 48 0.57 -1.75 -15.34
CA GLY A 48 -0.79 -2.23 -15.08
C GLY A 48 -0.87 -3.47 -14.20
N TYR A 49 0.25 -3.93 -13.62
CA TYR A 49 0.31 -5.14 -12.81
C TYR A 49 0.83 -4.87 -11.39
N GLU A 50 0.14 -5.42 -10.40
CA GLU A 50 0.63 -5.44 -9.01
C GLU A 50 1.63 -6.58 -8.83
N ILE A 51 2.91 -6.22 -8.90
CA ILE A 51 4.01 -7.17 -8.78
C ILE A 51 4.39 -7.36 -7.31
N GLY A 52 3.95 -8.46 -6.71
CA GLY A 52 4.12 -8.71 -5.28
C GLY A 52 5.56 -8.74 -4.76
N TYR A 53 6.54 -9.21 -5.55
CA TYR A 53 7.94 -9.19 -5.09
C TYR A 53 8.53 -7.77 -4.98
N VAL A 54 7.93 -6.76 -5.62
CA VAL A 54 8.33 -5.35 -5.46
C VAL A 54 7.98 -4.85 -4.06
N ALA A 55 6.82 -5.26 -3.52
CA ALA A 55 6.43 -5.00 -2.14
C ALA A 55 7.43 -5.59 -1.13
N TRP A 56 7.95 -6.81 -1.37
CA TRP A 56 9.04 -7.35 -0.56
C TRP A 56 10.30 -6.44 -0.59
N GLY A 57 10.62 -5.88 -1.76
CA GLY A 57 11.70 -4.91 -1.94
C GLY A 57 11.59 -3.66 -1.05
N VAL A 58 10.38 -3.23 -0.68
CA VAL A 58 10.16 -2.10 0.25
C VAL A 58 10.79 -2.39 1.61
N GLY A 59 10.52 -3.58 2.17
CA GLY A 59 11.10 -3.99 3.45
C GLY A 59 12.62 -4.14 3.41
N LEU A 60 13.14 -4.68 2.30
CA LEU A 60 14.58 -4.75 2.05
C LEU A 60 15.22 -3.36 2.04
N LEU A 61 14.64 -2.40 1.30
CA LEU A 61 15.18 -1.04 1.20
C LEU A 61 15.18 -0.30 2.55
N VAL A 62 14.11 -0.43 3.34
CA VAL A 62 14.05 0.11 4.70
C VAL A 62 15.15 -0.48 5.58
N GLY A 63 15.28 -1.81 5.60
CA GLY A 63 16.32 -2.49 6.37
C GLY A 63 17.73 -2.09 5.94
N VAL A 64 18.00 -2.01 4.62
CA VAL A 64 19.28 -1.56 4.07
C VAL A 64 19.58 -0.13 4.49
N ALA A 65 18.63 0.80 4.31
CA ALA A 65 18.81 2.21 4.66
C ALA A 65 19.17 2.39 6.14
N MET A 66 18.39 1.78 7.05
CA MET A 66 18.68 1.82 8.49
C MET A 66 20.04 1.21 8.82
N SER A 67 20.35 0.05 8.23
CA SER A 67 21.58 -0.70 8.47
C SER A 67 22.86 0.01 8.01
N ARG A 68 22.74 0.96 7.07
CA ARG A 68 23.84 1.77 6.55
C ARG A 68 24.12 2.99 7.43
N VAL A 69 23.13 3.43 8.19
CA VAL A 69 23.23 4.61 9.05
C VAL A 69 23.75 4.27 10.44
N THR A 70 23.28 3.17 11.03
CA THR A 70 23.71 2.73 12.37
C THR A 70 24.29 1.33 12.34
N SER A 71 25.32 1.11 13.17
CA SER A 71 25.88 -0.23 13.39
C SER A 71 25.13 -0.99 14.49
N ARG A 72 24.25 -0.31 15.26
CA ARG A 72 23.48 -0.92 16.34
C ARG A 72 22.46 -1.91 15.77
N ARG A 73 22.44 -3.10 16.36
CA ARG A 73 21.46 -4.15 16.08
C ARG A 73 20.73 -4.49 17.37
N THR A 74 19.57 -3.88 17.56
CA THR A 74 18.77 -4.02 18.78
C THR A 74 17.37 -4.49 18.42
N GLN A 75 16.71 -5.13 19.38
CA GLN A 75 15.33 -5.58 19.20
C GLN A 75 14.38 -4.42 18.89
N GLN A 76 14.61 -3.25 19.51
CA GLN A 76 13.80 -2.05 19.27
C GLN A 76 13.96 -1.54 17.82
N LEU A 77 15.19 -1.51 17.28
CA LEU A 77 15.42 -1.12 15.89
C LEU A 77 14.84 -2.13 14.90
N ALA A 78 14.83 -3.41 15.24
CA ALA A 78 14.17 -4.45 14.45
C ALA A 78 12.67 -4.24 14.33
N TYR A 79 11.99 -3.95 15.45
CA TYR A 79 10.56 -3.61 15.43
C TYR A 79 10.29 -2.31 14.69
N ALA A 80 11.14 -1.29 14.85
CA ALA A 80 11.01 -0.03 14.12
C ALA A 80 11.15 -0.24 12.60
N ALA A 81 12.13 -1.04 12.15
CA ALA A 81 12.30 -1.37 10.74
C ALA A 81 11.09 -2.10 10.17
N ALA A 82 10.53 -3.07 10.90
CA ALA A 82 9.28 -3.74 10.55
C ALA A 82 8.10 -2.77 10.41
N ALA A 83 7.91 -1.88 11.39
CA ALA A 83 6.83 -0.89 11.36
C ALA A 83 6.98 0.08 10.18
N LEU A 84 8.19 0.55 9.90
CA LEU A 84 8.48 1.41 8.74
C LEU A 84 8.24 0.69 7.41
N ALA A 85 8.54 -0.61 7.31
CA ALA A 85 8.19 -1.41 6.14
C ALA A 85 6.68 -1.48 5.92
N ILE A 86 5.88 -1.68 7.00
CA ILE A 86 4.41 -1.64 6.92
C ILE A 86 3.94 -0.28 6.42
N ILE A 87 4.49 0.82 6.96
CA ILE A 87 4.16 2.19 6.52
C ILE A 87 4.45 2.37 5.03
N GLY A 88 5.60 1.89 4.54
CA GLY A 88 5.95 1.97 3.11
C GLY A 88 5.01 1.18 2.21
N LEU A 89 4.58 0.00 2.65
CA LEU A 89 3.61 -0.83 1.93
C LEU A 89 2.22 -0.17 1.88
N LEU A 90 1.75 0.35 3.02
CA LEU A 90 0.49 1.07 3.10
C LEU A 90 0.52 2.33 2.24
N ALA A 91 1.61 3.10 2.28
CA ALA A 91 1.81 4.26 1.42
C ALA A 91 1.73 3.87 -0.07
N GLY A 92 2.37 2.76 -0.46
CA GLY A 92 2.28 2.23 -1.82
C GLY A 92 0.83 1.94 -2.25
N LYS A 93 0.06 1.20 -1.44
CA LYS A 93 -1.36 0.91 -1.73
C LYS A 93 -2.22 2.18 -1.79
N ILE A 94 -1.98 3.13 -0.89
CA ILE A 94 -2.68 4.44 -0.92
C ILE A 94 -2.37 5.18 -2.22
N PHE A 95 -1.10 5.24 -2.64
CA PHE A 95 -0.71 5.90 -3.88
C PHE A 95 -1.31 5.23 -5.11
N ILE A 96 -1.33 3.89 -5.17
CA ILE A 96 -1.98 3.11 -6.23
C ILE A 96 -3.46 3.47 -6.31
N PHE A 97 -4.17 3.45 -5.18
CA PHE A 97 -5.58 3.81 -5.11
C PHE A 97 -5.84 5.25 -5.56
N SER A 98 -5.12 6.22 -4.98
CA SER A 98 -5.37 7.63 -5.25
C SER A 98 -5.04 8.03 -6.69
N GLY A 99 -4.13 7.30 -7.36
CA GLY A 99 -3.81 7.52 -8.77
C GLY A 99 -4.63 6.68 -9.75
N SER A 100 -5.54 5.80 -9.30
CA SER A 100 -6.26 4.88 -10.19
C SER A 100 -7.41 5.51 -10.97
N THR A 101 -7.83 6.75 -10.66
CA THR A 101 -8.97 7.42 -11.31
C THR A 101 -8.89 7.40 -12.83
N GLY A 102 -7.72 7.69 -13.40
CA GLY A 102 -7.52 7.68 -14.84
C GLY A 102 -7.71 6.29 -15.46
N ARG A 103 -7.20 5.25 -14.78
CA ARG A 103 -7.30 3.86 -15.26
C ARG A 103 -8.72 3.33 -15.15
N VAL A 104 -9.42 3.63 -14.06
CA VAL A 104 -10.85 3.30 -13.91
C VAL A 104 -11.67 4.01 -14.98
N ALA A 105 -11.36 5.28 -15.28
CA ALA A 105 -12.01 6.00 -16.37
C ALA A 105 -11.74 5.35 -17.75
N ASP A 106 -10.51 4.90 -18.00
CA ASP A 106 -10.17 4.20 -19.25
C ASP A 106 -10.96 2.87 -19.36
N GLU A 107 -11.04 2.09 -18.29
CA GLU A 107 -11.84 0.86 -18.22
C GLU A 107 -13.35 1.13 -18.42
N LEU A 108 -13.88 2.22 -17.85
CA LEU A 108 -15.25 2.66 -18.07
C LEU A 108 -15.51 3.03 -19.54
N VAL A 109 -14.56 3.69 -20.20
CA VAL A 109 -14.68 4.03 -21.62
C VAL A 109 -14.71 2.77 -22.50
N GLU A 110 -13.91 1.76 -22.14
CA GLU A 110 -13.89 0.46 -22.82
C GLU A 110 -15.17 -0.34 -22.59
N ASN A 111 -15.78 -0.22 -21.40
CA ASN A 111 -17.04 -0.87 -21.06
C ASN A 111 -18.25 0.00 -21.41
N GLN A 112 -18.73 -0.12 -22.66
CA GLN A 112 -19.86 0.65 -23.16
C GLN A 112 -21.14 0.52 -22.31
N GLU A 113 -21.39 -0.62 -21.68
CA GLU A 113 -22.58 -0.81 -20.85
C GLU A 113 -22.54 0.08 -19.61
N VAL A 114 -21.40 0.12 -18.91
CA VAL A 114 -21.24 0.97 -17.72
C VAL A 114 -21.22 2.44 -18.12
N LEU A 115 -20.55 2.79 -19.22
CA LEU A 115 -20.53 4.17 -19.72
C LEU A 115 -21.94 4.68 -20.09
N ARG A 116 -22.79 3.83 -20.63
CA ARG A 116 -24.20 4.17 -20.91
C ARG A 116 -24.97 4.51 -19.64
N GLY A 117 -24.83 3.68 -18.60
CA GLY A 117 -25.43 3.97 -17.30
C GLY A 117 -24.92 5.28 -16.70
N ALA A 118 -23.61 5.52 -16.79
CA ALA A 118 -22.98 6.77 -16.34
C ALA A 118 -23.54 8.01 -17.07
N VAL A 119 -23.64 7.97 -18.40
CA VAL A 119 -24.22 9.07 -19.19
C VAL A 119 -25.71 9.24 -18.89
N ALA A 120 -26.46 8.16 -18.68
CA ALA A 120 -27.88 8.24 -18.29
C ALA A 120 -28.06 9.01 -16.97
N TRP A 121 -27.24 8.71 -15.96
CA TRP A 121 -27.24 9.43 -14.68
C TRP A 121 -26.77 10.89 -14.83
N GLN A 122 -25.75 11.14 -15.64
CA GLN A 122 -25.33 12.52 -15.92
C GLN A 122 -26.44 13.32 -16.60
N MET A 123 -27.10 12.75 -17.61
CA MET A 123 -28.22 13.40 -18.30
C MET A 123 -29.37 13.71 -17.34
N TYR A 124 -29.64 12.84 -16.36
CA TYR A 124 -30.60 13.13 -15.30
C TYR A 124 -30.18 14.36 -14.47
N ASN A 125 -28.95 14.35 -13.94
CA ASN A 125 -28.43 15.43 -13.11
C ASN A 125 -28.37 16.78 -13.84
N ASP A 126 -28.08 16.76 -15.15
CA ASP A 126 -27.99 17.94 -16.00
C ASP A 126 -29.37 18.38 -16.56
N GLY A 127 -30.46 17.66 -16.26
CA GLY A 127 -31.80 17.94 -16.78
C GLY A 127 -31.92 17.77 -18.30
N GLN A 128 -31.12 16.88 -18.88
CA GLN A 128 -31.02 16.61 -20.31
C GLN A 128 -31.86 15.42 -20.79
N LEU A 129 -32.49 14.67 -19.88
CA LEU A 129 -33.47 13.66 -20.27
C LEU A 129 -34.75 14.34 -20.80
N GLU A 130 -35.53 13.59 -21.57
CA GLU A 130 -36.85 14.03 -22.01
C GLU A 130 -37.72 14.42 -20.79
N PRO A 131 -38.55 15.49 -20.89
CA PRO A 131 -39.32 15.98 -19.74
C PRO A 131 -40.21 14.94 -19.07
N ALA A 132 -40.77 14.01 -19.84
CA ALA A 132 -41.59 12.92 -19.31
C ALA A 132 -40.75 11.93 -18.48
N THR A 133 -39.54 11.61 -18.95
CA THR A 133 -38.60 10.73 -18.26
C THR A 133 -38.06 11.39 -16.99
N MET A 134 -37.69 12.68 -17.06
CA MET A 134 -37.30 13.47 -15.88
C MET A 134 -38.39 13.43 -14.79
N ALA A 135 -39.62 13.80 -15.15
CA ALA A 135 -40.74 13.82 -14.20
C ALA A 135 -41.01 12.44 -13.58
N ALA A 136 -40.82 11.36 -14.35
CA ALA A 136 -40.95 9.99 -13.84
C ALA A 136 -39.84 9.62 -12.87
N VAL A 137 -38.58 9.97 -13.15
CA VAL A 137 -37.44 9.73 -12.24
C VAL A 137 -37.62 10.52 -10.94
N GLU A 138 -37.96 11.80 -11.03
CA GLU A 138 -38.21 12.66 -9.87
C GLU A 138 -39.36 12.14 -9.00
N ALA A 139 -40.43 11.61 -9.62
CA ALA A 139 -41.55 11.00 -8.90
C ALA A 139 -41.13 9.73 -8.13
N VAL A 140 -40.27 8.90 -8.73
CA VAL A 140 -39.72 7.70 -8.06
C VAL A 140 -38.80 8.11 -6.90
N GLU A 141 -37.93 9.10 -7.10
CA GLU A 141 -37.03 9.60 -6.06
C GLU A 141 -37.79 10.23 -4.89
N ALA A 142 -38.82 11.03 -5.18
CA ALA A 142 -39.69 11.62 -4.16
C ALA A 142 -40.48 10.57 -3.36
N ALA A 143 -40.79 9.43 -3.98
CA ALA A 143 -41.40 8.28 -3.30
C ALA A 143 -40.40 7.45 -2.48
N GLY A 144 -39.09 7.68 -2.65
CA GLY A 144 -38.03 6.86 -2.04
C GLY A 144 -37.99 5.43 -2.59
N ASP A 145 -38.45 5.23 -3.84
CA ASP A 145 -38.52 3.93 -4.49
C ASP A 145 -37.36 3.76 -5.49
N THR A 146 -37.23 2.55 -6.04
CA THR A 146 -36.25 2.20 -7.07
C THR A 146 -36.82 2.40 -8.48
N LEU A 147 -35.96 2.72 -9.44
CA LEU A 147 -36.35 2.87 -10.83
C LEU A 147 -36.88 1.54 -11.39
N SER A 148 -38.05 1.57 -12.03
CA SER A 148 -38.55 0.41 -12.78
C SER A 148 -37.66 0.08 -13.99
N ASP A 149 -37.62 -1.19 -14.39
CA ASP A 149 -36.86 -1.64 -15.57
C ASP A 149 -37.23 -0.86 -16.84
N ALA A 150 -38.51 -0.52 -17.01
CA ALA A 150 -38.98 0.25 -18.16
C ALA A 150 -38.44 1.69 -18.14
N LEU A 151 -38.45 2.35 -16.97
CA LEU A 151 -37.92 3.70 -16.82
C LEU A 151 -36.39 3.72 -16.99
N TRP A 152 -35.69 2.73 -16.44
CA TRP A 152 -34.25 2.60 -16.62
C TRP A 152 -33.89 2.32 -18.10
N ALA A 153 -34.63 1.44 -18.77
CA ALA A 153 -34.45 1.18 -20.20
C ALA A 153 -34.69 2.45 -21.05
N ASP A 154 -35.61 3.31 -20.63
CA ASP A 154 -35.87 4.61 -21.25
C ASP A 154 -34.66 5.54 -21.16
N MET A 155 -34.10 5.71 -19.94
CA MET A 155 -32.87 6.47 -19.71
C MET A 155 -31.68 5.89 -20.50
N LEU A 156 -31.56 4.56 -20.55
CA LEU A 156 -30.52 3.87 -21.31
C LEU A 156 -30.66 4.02 -22.83
N ARG A 157 -31.86 4.26 -23.35
CA ARG A 157 -32.10 4.56 -24.76
C ARG A 157 -31.67 5.99 -25.10
N GLN A 158 -32.02 6.96 -24.25
CA GLN A 158 -31.65 8.37 -24.45
C GLN A 158 -30.13 8.59 -24.33
N SER A 159 -29.51 8.00 -23.30
CA SER A 159 -28.05 8.03 -23.14
C SER A 159 -27.30 7.39 -24.31
N ASN A 160 -27.85 6.35 -24.92
CA ASN A 160 -27.29 5.75 -26.13
C ASN A 160 -27.25 6.72 -27.31
N ALA A 161 -28.34 7.46 -27.52
CA ALA A 161 -28.41 8.46 -28.57
C ALA A 161 -27.38 9.58 -28.33
N ARG A 162 -27.20 9.99 -27.07
CA ARG A 162 -26.18 10.97 -26.67
C ARG A 162 -24.77 10.43 -26.89
N LEU A 163 -24.48 9.22 -26.43
CA LEU A 163 -23.17 8.58 -26.55
C LEU A 163 -22.70 8.39 -28.00
N ALA A 164 -23.63 8.17 -28.93
CA ALA A 164 -23.34 8.07 -30.35
C ALA A 164 -22.79 9.38 -30.94
N GLN A 165 -23.11 10.52 -30.32
CA GLN A 165 -22.69 11.86 -30.74
C GLN A 165 -21.46 12.37 -29.98
N MET A 166 -21.08 11.74 -28.87
CA MET A 166 -19.95 12.17 -28.04
C MET A 166 -18.61 11.80 -28.68
N SER A 167 -17.69 12.77 -28.66
CA SER A 167 -16.28 12.57 -28.95
C SER A 167 -15.61 11.66 -27.91
N ALA A 168 -14.42 11.14 -28.23
CA ALA A 168 -13.63 10.33 -27.29
C ALA A 168 -13.23 11.13 -26.04
N GLU A 169 -12.95 12.43 -26.20
CA GLU A 169 -12.60 13.34 -25.09
C GLU A 169 -13.78 13.55 -24.15
N GLU A 170 -14.98 13.79 -24.69
CA GLU A 170 -16.21 13.90 -23.87
C GLU A 170 -16.48 12.61 -23.11
N LYS A 171 -16.37 11.43 -23.77
CA LYS A 171 -16.55 10.14 -23.10
C LYS A 171 -15.56 9.95 -21.96
N ARG A 172 -14.29 10.30 -22.17
CA ARG A 172 -13.25 10.25 -21.13
C ARG A 172 -13.56 11.22 -19.98
N SER A 173 -14.06 12.42 -20.27
CA SER A 173 -14.43 13.40 -19.25
C SER A 173 -15.56 12.88 -18.34
N VAL A 174 -16.60 12.27 -18.94
CA VAL A 174 -17.70 11.66 -18.17
C VAL A 174 -17.17 10.50 -17.33
N ALA A 175 -16.35 9.64 -17.93
CA ALA A 175 -15.75 8.51 -17.22
C ALA A 175 -14.85 8.95 -16.05
N LEU A 176 -14.07 10.03 -16.21
CA LEU A 176 -13.25 10.61 -15.14
C LEU A 176 -14.10 11.16 -14.00
N PHE A 177 -15.20 11.84 -14.33
CA PHE A 177 -16.12 12.36 -13.32
C PHE A 177 -16.75 11.22 -12.50
N VAL A 178 -17.26 10.18 -13.18
CA VAL A 178 -17.86 9.02 -12.52
C VAL A 178 -16.83 8.21 -11.74
N ALA A 179 -15.65 7.94 -12.31
CA ALA A 179 -14.56 7.27 -11.60
C ALA A 179 -14.12 8.04 -10.36
N GLY A 180 -13.98 9.37 -10.48
CA GLY A 180 -13.60 10.23 -9.37
C GLY A 180 -14.65 10.24 -8.25
N GLY A 181 -15.93 10.34 -8.61
CA GLY A 181 -17.04 10.24 -7.66
C GLY A 181 -17.08 8.89 -6.95
N ALA A 182 -17.03 7.78 -7.69
CA ALA A 182 -17.05 6.43 -7.13
C ALA A 182 -15.86 6.17 -6.18
N LEU A 183 -14.66 6.61 -6.54
CA LEU A 183 -13.47 6.48 -5.69
C LEU A 183 -13.55 7.37 -4.45
N HIS A 184 -14.15 8.56 -4.57
CA HIS A 184 -14.37 9.46 -3.44
C HIS A 184 -15.37 8.88 -2.43
N GLU A 185 -16.50 8.35 -2.92
CA GLU A 185 -17.52 7.69 -2.09
C GLU A 185 -16.98 6.43 -1.40
N MET A 186 -16.18 5.63 -2.09
CA MET A 186 -15.52 4.46 -1.50
C MET A 186 -14.54 4.87 -0.39
N GLY A 187 -13.87 6.01 -0.54
CA GLY A 187 -12.88 6.49 0.42
C GLY A 187 -11.58 5.66 0.42
N ILE A 188 -10.53 6.22 1.02
CA ILE A 188 -9.18 5.63 0.97
C ILE A 188 -9.11 4.30 1.72
N VAL A 189 -9.80 4.18 2.85
CA VAL A 189 -9.71 2.98 3.71
C VAL A 189 -10.32 1.79 3.00
N ASP A 190 -11.56 1.91 2.53
CA ASP A 190 -12.24 0.79 1.85
C ASP A 190 -11.62 0.54 0.48
N GLY A 191 -11.15 1.58 -0.21
CA GLY A 191 -10.39 1.46 -1.45
C GLY A 191 -9.11 0.64 -1.31
N VAL A 192 -8.30 0.92 -0.29
CA VAL A 192 -7.11 0.11 0.02
C VAL A 192 -7.51 -1.31 0.42
N ARG A 193 -8.58 -1.46 1.21
CA ARG A 193 -9.08 -2.78 1.63
C ARG A 193 -9.51 -3.64 0.45
N ALA A 194 -10.17 -3.05 -0.55
CA ALA A 194 -10.61 -3.74 -1.76
C ALA A 194 -9.42 -4.27 -2.60
N GLN A 195 -8.25 -3.65 -2.49
CA GLN A 195 -7.02 -4.09 -3.16
C GLN A 195 -6.24 -5.17 -2.38
N LEU A 196 -6.64 -5.49 -1.15
CA LEU A 196 -5.93 -6.49 -0.35
C LEU A 196 -6.36 -7.90 -0.76
N SER A 197 -5.40 -8.66 -1.26
CA SER A 197 -5.52 -10.08 -1.56
C SER A 197 -4.83 -10.92 -0.48
N VAL A 198 -5.12 -12.23 -0.46
CA VAL A 198 -4.40 -13.20 0.38
C VAL A 198 -2.91 -13.24 0.03
N PHE A 199 -2.54 -12.99 -1.24
CA PHE A 199 -1.15 -12.94 -1.67
C PHE A 199 -0.39 -11.74 -1.10
N ASP A 200 -1.07 -10.60 -0.83
CA ASP A 200 -0.43 -9.46 -0.17
C ASP A 200 0.09 -9.80 1.22
N LEU A 201 -0.58 -10.73 1.94
CA LEU A 201 -0.13 -11.19 3.25
C LEU A 201 1.24 -11.87 3.18
N LEU A 202 1.49 -12.67 2.14
CA LEU A 202 2.79 -13.30 1.92
C LEU A 202 3.88 -12.24 1.77
N TRP A 203 3.66 -11.27 0.89
CA TRP A 203 4.65 -10.23 0.59
C TRP A 203 4.86 -9.27 1.77
N LEU A 204 3.79 -8.97 2.52
CA LEU A 204 3.86 -8.23 3.77
C LEU A 204 4.75 -8.96 4.79
N LEU A 205 4.53 -10.25 5.02
CA LEU A 205 5.34 -11.05 5.96
C LEU A 205 6.81 -11.10 5.52
N LEU A 206 7.08 -11.24 4.22
CA LEU A 206 8.44 -11.23 3.69
C LEU A 206 9.10 -9.85 3.86
N ALA A 207 8.41 -8.76 3.54
CA ALA A 207 8.92 -7.39 3.71
C ALA A 207 9.23 -7.10 5.19
N VAL A 208 8.27 -7.36 6.07
CA VAL A 208 8.38 -7.15 7.52
C VAL A 208 9.49 -8.01 8.11
N GLY A 209 9.50 -9.31 7.79
CA GLY A 209 10.51 -10.24 8.27
C GLY A 209 11.92 -9.87 7.80
N THR A 210 12.05 -9.40 6.56
CA THR A 210 13.34 -8.93 6.01
C THR A 210 13.82 -7.67 6.73
N ALA A 211 12.98 -6.63 6.82
CA ALA A 211 13.33 -5.38 7.50
C ALA A 211 13.72 -5.63 8.97
N TYR A 212 12.92 -6.43 9.67
CA TYR A 212 13.17 -6.86 11.04
C TYR A 212 14.52 -7.57 11.17
N ARG A 213 14.75 -8.63 10.37
CA ARG A 213 15.94 -9.47 10.47
C ARG A 213 17.22 -8.67 10.20
N MET A 214 17.16 -7.66 9.33
CA MET A 214 18.30 -6.80 9.09
C MET A 214 18.71 -6.04 10.35
N MET A 215 17.78 -5.55 11.16
CA MET A 215 18.10 -4.77 12.36
C MET A 215 18.14 -5.59 13.66
N ALA A 216 17.79 -6.88 13.59
CA ALA A 216 17.78 -7.80 14.73
C ALA A 216 19.17 -8.04 15.34
N PRO A 217 19.28 -8.22 16.67
CA PRO A 217 20.54 -8.55 17.34
C PRO A 217 21.18 -9.82 16.77
N GLN A 218 22.50 -9.81 16.59
CA GLN A 218 23.25 -11.00 16.17
C GLN A 218 23.31 -12.01 17.31
N LYS A 219 22.99 -13.28 17.04
CA LYS A 219 23.16 -14.36 18.02
C LYS A 219 24.65 -14.62 18.20
N LYS A 220 25.17 -14.42 19.41
CA LYS A 220 26.59 -14.69 19.71
C LYS A 220 26.86 -16.19 19.45
N PRO A 221 27.89 -16.57 18.67
CA PRO A 221 28.22 -17.98 18.48
C PRO A 221 28.51 -18.62 19.84
N ALA A 222 27.98 -19.83 20.06
CA ALA A 222 28.25 -20.57 21.27
C ALA A 222 29.77 -20.78 21.37
N THR A 223 30.39 -20.29 22.44
CA THR A 223 31.79 -20.60 22.73
C THR A 223 31.88 -22.12 22.87
N PRO A 224 32.68 -22.84 22.07
CA PRO A 224 32.84 -24.28 22.26
C PRO A 224 33.36 -24.51 23.67
N SER A 225 32.64 -25.35 24.44
CA SER A 225 33.05 -25.75 25.77
C SER A 225 34.48 -26.28 25.70
N ARG A 226 35.36 -25.72 26.51
CA ARG A 226 36.79 -26.02 26.59
C ARG A 226 37.06 -27.39 27.25
N GLU A 227 36.25 -28.39 26.90
CA GLU A 227 36.10 -29.65 27.65
C GLU A 227 36.63 -30.86 26.87
N GLN A 228 37.45 -30.62 25.85
CA GLN A 228 38.20 -31.67 25.15
C GLN A 228 39.67 -31.26 25.03
N GLU A 229 40.29 -30.88 26.14
CA GLU A 229 41.74 -30.94 26.25
C GLU A 229 42.08 -32.31 26.86
N PRO A 230 42.52 -33.30 26.04
CA PRO A 230 42.90 -34.60 26.58
C PRO A 230 44.06 -34.43 27.54
N ALA A 231 43.89 -34.94 28.77
CA ALA A 231 44.90 -34.90 29.80
C ALA A 231 46.22 -35.48 29.25
N LEU A 232 47.28 -34.68 29.29
CA LEU A 232 48.63 -35.12 28.96
C LEU A 232 49.02 -36.26 29.92
N PRO A 233 49.49 -37.41 29.41
CA PRO A 233 50.01 -38.46 30.26
C PRO A 233 51.30 -37.97 30.96
N VAL A 234 51.33 -38.11 32.28
CA VAL A 234 52.47 -37.80 33.16
C VAL A 234 53.51 -38.89 33.10
#